data_AF-A0A363TDU2-F1
#
_entry.id   AF-A0A363TDU2-F1
#
_cell.length_a   1.000
_cell.length_b   1.000
_cell.length_c   1.000
_cell.angle_alpha   90.00
_cell.angle_beta   90.00
_cell.angle_gamma   90.00
#
_symmetry.space_group_name_H-M   'P 1'
#
loop_
_entity.id
_entity.type
_entity.pdbx_description
1 polymer ?
#
loop_
_entity_poly.entity_id
_entity_poly.type
_entity_poly.pdbx_seq_one_letter_code
_entity_poly.pdbx_strand_id
1 'polypeptide(L)'
;MPDSTPIYNLKAVMKEVGLSAATLRAWEFRYGLPKPQRTAGGQRLYSRQDIEMLKWLVARQNEGLSISHAVELWKSQSATEQAAPVVGDGQVLLPGPGQDVFDELWQKWLAACLAFDDLAANRILDQAFALAAPETICVEVLQKGLAKLGQLWYNGSLSVQQEHFASAIALRRLNSLLAGVVPPSRPGRIIAACPPAEAHDFSLLLVTYLLRRSGWDVVFLGSNVPLQDLDITMQVVSPALVVSAAQTLNAAASLQIIAESLAQQGVPLAYGGGIFVTTPEITHSISGYYLGSEILQVPQQVDRLLKVSTQILSAQPISTEYSRVVQLYKEKKAQIVSIVNTDLRIRQLDPFLQEAAVEDLSKAIESALTLGDINLLDKTSDWLNGLLINHGFPLTLLQQLYTAYQQSLQRALPGEATLILAWLERQLRHDDLASR
;
A
#
# COMPACT_ATOMS: atom_id res chain seq x y z
N MET A 1 -13.55 32.79 -34.65
CA MET A 1 -12.35 31.96 -34.91
C MET A 1 -12.17 31.08 -33.68
N PRO A 2 -12.06 29.75 -33.78
CA PRO A 2 -11.94 28.93 -32.58
C PRO A 2 -10.62 29.25 -31.86
N ASP A 3 -10.71 29.60 -30.57
CA ASP A 3 -9.62 30.09 -29.70
C ASP A 3 -8.46 29.09 -29.49
N SER A 4 -8.64 27.87 -29.97
CA SER A 4 -7.69 26.76 -29.94
C SER A 4 -6.79 26.65 -31.19
N THR A 5 -6.94 27.52 -32.19
CA THR A 5 -6.09 27.46 -33.40
C THR A 5 -4.69 28.03 -33.11
N PRO A 6 -3.59 27.25 -33.29
CA PRO A 6 -2.25 27.70 -32.93
C PRO A 6 -1.60 28.49 -34.06
N ILE A 7 -1.55 29.80 -33.90
CA ILE A 7 -1.04 30.75 -34.90
C ILE A 7 0.11 31.63 -34.38
N TYR A 8 0.37 31.63 -33.06
CA TYR A 8 1.35 32.52 -32.45
C TYR A 8 2.72 31.84 -32.37
N ASN A 9 3.76 32.52 -32.84
CA ASN A 9 5.14 32.03 -32.73
C ASN A 9 5.72 32.35 -31.33
N LEU A 10 6.83 31.67 -30.99
CA LEU A 10 7.50 31.84 -29.68
C LEU A 10 7.85 33.30 -29.35
N LYS A 11 8.26 34.11 -30.35
CA LYS A 11 8.59 35.53 -30.13
C LYS A 11 7.35 36.36 -29.73
N ALA A 12 6.21 36.08 -30.34
CA ALA A 12 4.95 36.75 -30.01
C ALA A 12 4.49 36.39 -28.58
N VAL A 13 4.58 35.11 -28.19
CA VAL A 13 4.21 34.66 -26.84
C VAL A 13 5.10 35.27 -25.76
N MET A 14 6.42 35.35 -26.00
CA MET A 14 7.34 35.99 -25.06
C MET A 14 6.99 37.46 -24.81
N LYS A 15 6.60 38.19 -25.86
CA LYS A 15 6.20 39.60 -25.76
C LYS A 15 4.87 39.77 -25.00
N GLU A 16 3.94 38.85 -25.18
CA GLU A 16 2.61 38.91 -24.58
C GLU A 16 2.57 38.47 -23.11
N VAL A 17 3.32 37.44 -22.72
CA VAL A 17 3.33 36.89 -21.35
C VAL A 17 4.46 37.48 -20.51
N GLY A 18 5.49 38.04 -21.14
CA GLY A 18 6.66 38.59 -20.43
C GLY A 18 7.62 37.51 -19.90
N LEU A 19 7.50 36.26 -20.37
CA LEU A 19 8.38 35.15 -20.00
C LEU A 19 9.50 34.93 -21.03
N SER A 20 10.66 34.47 -20.55
CA SER A 20 11.77 34.09 -21.44
C SER A 20 11.48 32.78 -22.19
N ALA A 21 12.11 32.59 -23.36
CA ALA A 21 12.00 31.34 -24.11
C ALA A 21 12.48 30.11 -23.30
N ALA A 22 13.48 30.29 -22.43
CA ALA A 22 13.98 29.23 -21.57
C ALA A 22 12.94 28.83 -20.51
N THR A 23 12.25 29.81 -19.92
CA THR A 23 11.19 29.59 -18.92
C THR A 23 10.00 28.85 -19.53
N LEU A 24 9.54 29.26 -20.72
CA LEU A 24 8.45 28.59 -21.42
C LEU A 24 8.77 27.13 -21.76
N ARG A 25 10.00 26.86 -22.21
CA ARG A 25 10.47 25.48 -22.49
C ARG A 25 10.62 24.65 -21.21
N ALA A 26 11.09 25.27 -20.14
CA ALA A 26 11.21 24.61 -18.84
C ALA A 26 9.83 24.24 -18.29
N TRP A 27 8.81 25.08 -18.47
CA TRP A 27 7.45 24.78 -18.05
C TRP A 27 6.79 23.70 -18.91
N GLU A 28 6.98 23.77 -20.24
CA GLU A 28 6.55 22.72 -21.18
C GLU A 28 7.11 21.35 -20.78
N PHE A 29 8.41 21.28 -20.47
CA PHE A 29 9.09 20.04 -20.10
C PHE A 29 8.71 19.53 -18.70
N ARG A 30 8.67 20.41 -17.69
CA ARG A 30 8.45 20.01 -16.29
C ARG A 30 6.99 19.74 -15.95
N TYR A 31 6.07 20.44 -16.58
CA TYR A 31 4.66 20.45 -16.18
C TYR A 31 3.72 19.98 -17.29
N GLY A 32 4.25 19.76 -18.49
CA GLY A 32 3.49 19.38 -19.67
C GLY A 32 2.59 20.50 -20.20
N LEU A 33 2.85 21.77 -19.82
CA LEU A 33 2.06 22.95 -20.19
C LEU A 33 2.98 24.14 -20.52
N PRO A 34 2.70 24.91 -21.58
CA PRO A 34 1.67 24.69 -22.61
C PRO A 34 2.02 23.50 -23.50
N LYS A 35 1.08 23.03 -24.34
CA LYS A 35 1.29 21.96 -25.32
C LYS A 35 1.31 22.53 -26.75
N PRO A 36 2.37 23.25 -27.16
CA PRO A 36 2.40 23.89 -28.48
C PRO A 36 2.43 22.86 -29.61
N GLN A 37 1.73 23.15 -30.70
CA GLN A 37 1.85 22.39 -31.94
C GLN A 37 3.16 22.72 -32.65
N ARG A 38 3.68 21.79 -33.45
CA ARG A 38 4.90 22.00 -34.23
C ARG A 38 4.57 22.12 -35.72
N THR A 39 5.18 23.08 -36.40
CA THR A 39 5.15 23.15 -37.86
C THR A 39 5.95 22.02 -38.49
N ALA A 40 5.78 21.79 -39.80
CA ALA A 40 6.60 20.83 -40.55
C ALA A 40 8.11 21.14 -40.47
N GLY A 41 8.49 22.40 -40.22
CA GLY A 41 9.87 22.83 -39.97
C GLY A 41 10.31 22.75 -38.49
N GLY A 42 9.54 22.11 -37.62
CA GLY A 42 9.87 21.90 -36.20
C GLY A 42 9.70 23.11 -35.28
N GLN A 43 9.10 24.20 -35.75
CA GLN A 43 8.90 25.41 -34.94
C GLN A 43 7.61 25.32 -34.12
N ARG A 44 7.64 25.81 -32.87
CA ARG A 44 6.48 25.80 -31.96
C ARG A 44 5.47 26.91 -32.30
N LEU A 45 4.21 26.54 -32.39
CA LEU A 45 3.04 27.41 -32.53
C LEU A 45 2.12 27.26 -31.32
N TYR A 46 1.67 28.39 -30.79
CA TYR A 46 0.84 28.49 -29.60
C TYR A 46 -0.55 29.02 -29.98
N SER A 47 -1.58 28.54 -29.29
CA SER A 47 -2.95 29.03 -29.42
C SER A 47 -3.20 30.24 -28.53
N ARG A 48 -4.37 30.88 -28.67
CA ARG A 48 -4.76 31.97 -27.77
C ARG A 48 -5.02 31.45 -26.35
N GLN A 49 -5.59 30.26 -26.22
CA GLN A 49 -5.78 29.57 -24.93
C GLN A 49 -4.45 29.31 -24.21
N ASP A 50 -3.40 28.93 -24.94
CA ASP A 50 -2.06 28.75 -24.35
C ASP A 50 -1.52 30.06 -23.76
N ILE A 51 -1.75 31.18 -24.44
CA ILE A 51 -1.31 32.51 -23.96
C ILE A 51 -2.09 32.92 -22.71
N GLU A 52 -3.41 32.72 -22.68
CA GLU A 52 -4.24 33.05 -21.51
C GLU A 52 -3.89 32.18 -20.29
N MET A 53 -3.69 30.87 -20.50
CA MET A 53 -3.17 29.95 -19.47
C MET A 53 -1.83 30.43 -18.91
N LEU A 54 -0.89 30.79 -19.79
CA LEU A 54 0.42 31.26 -19.38
C LEU A 54 0.33 32.58 -18.59
N LYS A 55 -0.51 33.53 -19.03
CA LYS A 55 -0.76 34.79 -18.32
C LYS A 55 -1.36 34.52 -16.93
N TRP A 56 -2.28 33.57 -16.84
CA TRP A 56 -2.89 33.17 -15.58
C TRP A 56 -1.87 32.56 -14.61
N LEU A 57 -1.01 31.65 -15.10
CA LEU A 57 0.05 31.02 -14.30
C LEU A 57 1.06 32.07 -13.78
N VAL A 58 1.44 33.04 -14.60
CA VAL A 58 2.33 34.14 -14.20
C VAL A 58 1.66 35.05 -13.16
N ALA A 59 0.37 35.35 -13.32
CA ALA A 59 -0.36 36.14 -12.33
C ALA A 59 -0.40 35.46 -10.95
N ARG A 60 -0.67 34.15 -10.91
CA ARG A 60 -0.62 33.37 -9.66
C ARG A 60 0.78 33.31 -9.06
N GLN A 61 1.80 33.20 -9.92
CA GLN A 61 3.19 33.25 -9.47
C GLN A 61 3.52 34.58 -8.79
N ASN A 62 3.07 35.69 -9.38
CA ASN A 62 3.28 37.03 -8.81
C ASN A 62 2.50 37.26 -7.51
N GLU A 63 1.43 36.50 -7.29
CA GLU A 63 0.69 36.46 -6.01
C GLU A 63 1.34 35.54 -4.96
N GLY A 64 2.48 34.92 -5.29
CA GLY A 64 3.29 34.12 -4.35
C GLY A 64 3.07 32.61 -4.42
N LEU A 65 2.25 32.10 -5.36
CA LEU A 65 2.09 30.66 -5.58
C LEU A 65 3.30 30.09 -6.31
N SER A 66 3.73 28.88 -5.93
CA SER A 66 4.75 28.16 -6.69
C SER A 66 4.17 27.71 -8.04
N ILE A 67 4.98 27.68 -9.11
CA ILE A 67 4.51 27.30 -10.45
C ILE A 67 3.94 25.88 -10.48
N SER A 68 4.52 24.94 -9.73
CA SER A 68 3.98 23.58 -9.63
C SER A 68 2.55 23.60 -9.06
N HIS A 69 2.32 24.38 -8.00
CA HIS A 69 1.01 24.51 -7.35
C HIS A 69 0.04 25.32 -8.22
N ALA A 70 0.52 26.36 -8.92
CA ALA A 70 -0.28 27.10 -9.90
C ALA A 70 -0.69 26.22 -11.09
N VAL A 71 0.18 25.32 -11.55
CA VAL A 71 -0.16 24.33 -12.59
C VAL A 71 -1.15 23.30 -12.06
N GLU A 72 -0.98 22.82 -10.83
CA GLU A 72 -1.93 21.91 -10.19
C GLU A 72 -3.29 22.58 -10.00
N LEU A 73 -3.32 23.85 -9.59
CA LEU A 73 -4.51 24.70 -9.52
C LEU A 73 -5.12 24.99 -10.88
N TRP A 74 -4.32 25.11 -11.94
CA TRP A 74 -4.83 25.29 -13.29
C TRP A 74 -5.46 24.00 -13.81
N LYS A 75 -4.79 22.87 -13.60
CA LYS A 75 -5.28 21.52 -13.93
C LYS A 75 -6.51 21.17 -13.09
N SER A 76 -6.56 21.60 -11.84
CA SER A 76 -7.71 21.43 -10.96
C SER A 76 -8.81 22.44 -11.28
N GLN A 77 -8.54 23.68 -11.66
CA GLN A 77 -9.59 24.60 -12.14
C GLN A 77 -10.22 24.14 -13.45
N SER A 78 -9.45 23.45 -14.29
CA SER A 78 -9.98 22.79 -15.49
C SER A 78 -10.60 21.41 -15.22
N ALA A 79 -10.33 20.78 -14.06
CA ALA A 79 -10.95 19.53 -13.60
C ALA A 79 -12.02 19.73 -12.51
N THR A 80 -12.20 20.96 -12.04
CA THR A 80 -12.91 21.28 -10.80
C THR A 80 -13.34 22.75 -10.89
N GLU A 81 -14.35 22.99 -11.73
CA GLU A 81 -15.36 24.04 -11.53
C GLU A 81 -16.10 23.92 -10.17
N GLN A 82 -15.67 23.04 -9.26
CA GLN A 82 -16.30 22.85 -7.95
C GLN A 82 -15.29 22.64 -6.81
N ALA A 83 -14.90 23.79 -6.25
CA ALA A 83 -14.52 23.98 -4.85
C ALA A 83 -13.04 23.74 -4.45
N ALA A 84 -12.56 24.72 -3.70
CA ALA A 84 -11.21 24.95 -3.22
C ALA A 84 -11.24 25.07 -1.65
N PRO A 85 -10.22 25.59 -0.95
CA PRO A 85 -9.15 24.78 -0.33
C PRO A 85 -8.88 25.18 1.15
N VAL A 86 -7.93 24.51 1.85
CA VAL A 86 -7.22 25.11 3.01
C VAL A 86 -5.74 24.69 3.04
N VAL A 87 -4.91 25.66 3.44
CA VAL A 87 -3.45 25.84 3.34
C VAL A 87 -2.71 25.38 4.62
N GLY A 88 -1.40 25.07 4.52
CA GLY A 88 -0.49 25.00 5.68
C GLY A 88 0.99 24.72 5.37
N ASP A 89 1.78 25.81 5.29
CA ASP A 89 3.21 26.06 5.57
C ASP A 89 4.33 25.04 5.23
N GLY A 90 5.26 25.50 4.37
CA GLY A 90 6.44 24.79 3.90
C GLY A 90 7.76 25.24 4.54
N GLN A 91 8.65 24.26 4.76
CA GLN A 91 10.09 24.46 4.86
C GLN A 91 10.72 24.44 3.46
N VAL A 92 11.71 25.30 3.24
CA VAL A 92 12.46 25.47 1.98
C VAL A 92 13.31 24.22 1.69
N LEU A 93 13.05 23.53 0.58
CA LEU A 93 13.85 22.39 0.08
C LEU A 93 14.57 22.76 -1.23
N LEU A 94 15.89 22.55 -1.25
CA LEU A 94 16.75 22.61 -2.44
C LEU A 94 16.25 21.62 -3.52
N PRO A 95 16.46 21.89 -4.83
CA PRO A 95 15.97 21.00 -5.90
C PRO A 95 16.70 19.65 -5.86
N GLY A 96 15.97 18.59 -5.52
CA GLY A 96 16.47 17.21 -5.48
C GLY A 96 16.61 16.54 -6.86
N PRO A 97 17.16 15.32 -6.90
CA PRO A 97 17.29 14.52 -8.12
C PRO A 97 15.93 14.26 -8.81
N GLY A 98 15.90 14.17 -10.15
CA GLY A 98 14.70 13.80 -10.90
C GLY A 98 14.31 12.32 -10.73
N GLN A 99 13.06 11.96 -11.02
CA GLN A 99 12.52 10.59 -10.84
C GLN A 99 13.34 9.51 -11.56
N ASP A 100 13.86 9.81 -12.76
CA ASP A 100 14.71 8.89 -13.53
C ASP A 100 15.95 8.41 -12.75
N VAL A 101 16.51 9.25 -11.86
CA VAL A 101 17.68 8.91 -11.05
C VAL A 101 17.32 7.90 -9.97
N PHE A 102 16.18 8.07 -9.30
CA PHE A 102 15.71 7.11 -8.30
C PHE A 102 15.33 5.79 -8.95
N ASP A 103 14.76 5.83 -10.17
CA ASP A 103 14.44 4.64 -10.92
C ASP A 103 15.68 3.81 -11.27
N GLU A 104 16.74 4.48 -11.73
CA GLU A 104 18.03 3.82 -11.96
C GLU A 104 18.63 3.22 -10.68
N LEU A 105 18.51 3.94 -9.54
CA LEU A 105 19.06 3.48 -8.26
C LEU A 105 18.35 2.23 -7.73
N TRP A 106 17.02 2.18 -7.74
CA TRP A 106 16.31 1.00 -7.25
C TRP A 106 16.53 -0.21 -8.16
N GLN A 107 16.63 0.01 -9.48
CA GLN A 107 16.95 -1.07 -10.43
C GLN A 107 18.33 -1.64 -10.19
N LYS A 108 19.35 -0.78 -10.01
CA LYS A 108 20.72 -1.22 -9.67
C LYS A 108 20.77 -1.93 -8.33
N TRP A 109 20.08 -1.38 -7.31
CA TRP A 109 20.02 -1.99 -5.99
C TRP A 109 19.38 -3.39 -6.07
N LEU A 110 18.25 -3.51 -6.76
CA LEU A 110 17.59 -4.80 -6.97
C LEU A 110 18.50 -5.78 -7.69
N ALA A 111 19.16 -5.36 -8.79
CA ALA A 111 20.08 -6.23 -9.52
C ALA A 111 21.23 -6.75 -8.65
N ALA A 112 21.82 -5.90 -7.78
CA ALA A 112 22.83 -6.32 -6.82
C ALA A 112 22.28 -7.33 -5.79
N CYS A 113 21.07 -7.09 -5.27
CA CYS A 113 20.40 -8.02 -4.37
C CYS A 113 20.13 -9.38 -5.02
N LEU A 114 19.67 -9.39 -6.27
CA LEU A 114 19.40 -10.64 -7.02
C LEU A 114 20.68 -11.45 -7.30
N ALA A 115 21.84 -10.79 -7.33
CA ALA A 115 23.16 -11.41 -7.46
C ALA A 115 23.81 -11.79 -6.11
N PHE A 116 23.10 -11.62 -4.98
CA PHE A 116 23.64 -11.78 -3.63
C PHE A 116 24.88 -10.90 -3.33
N ASP A 117 25.04 -9.79 -4.04
CA ASP A 117 26.16 -8.87 -3.85
C ASP A 117 25.82 -7.84 -2.75
N ASP A 118 25.97 -8.27 -1.48
CA ASP A 118 25.70 -7.42 -0.30
C ASP A 118 26.51 -6.12 -0.36
N LEU A 119 27.75 -6.19 -0.82
CA LEU A 119 28.66 -5.05 -0.88
C LEU A 119 28.21 -4.01 -1.91
N ALA A 120 27.87 -4.45 -3.12
CA ALA A 120 27.32 -3.56 -4.15
C ALA A 120 25.97 -2.99 -3.74
N ALA A 121 25.08 -3.80 -3.18
CA ALA A 121 23.77 -3.35 -2.72
C ALA A 121 23.91 -2.23 -1.67
N ASN A 122 24.77 -2.39 -0.66
CA ASN A 122 25.01 -1.36 0.34
C ASN A 122 25.66 -0.10 -0.26
N ARG A 123 26.62 -0.23 -1.17
CA ARG A 123 27.25 0.93 -1.85
C ARG A 123 26.23 1.75 -2.63
N ILE A 124 25.30 1.10 -3.32
CA ILE A 124 24.22 1.78 -4.07
C ILE A 124 23.30 2.52 -3.10
N LEU A 125 22.97 1.91 -1.95
CA LEU A 125 22.21 2.59 -0.92
C LEU A 125 22.96 3.79 -0.34
N ASP A 126 24.26 3.65 -0.03
CA ASP A 126 25.06 4.76 0.49
C ASP A 126 25.11 5.93 -0.51
N GLN A 127 25.21 5.65 -1.81
CA GLN A 127 25.09 6.66 -2.87
C GLN A 127 23.69 7.29 -2.89
N ALA A 128 22.63 6.48 -2.79
CA ALA A 128 21.26 6.98 -2.77
C ALA A 128 21.00 7.93 -1.57
N PHE A 129 21.43 7.55 -0.36
CA PHE A 129 21.30 8.37 0.84
C PHE A 129 22.14 9.65 0.82
N ALA A 130 23.15 9.76 -0.06
CA ALA A 130 23.87 10.99 -0.29
C ALA A 130 23.12 11.99 -1.20
N LEU A 131 22.07 11.54 -1.91
CA LEU A 131 21.38 12.33 -2.94
C LEU A 131 20.09 12.99 -2.46
N ALA A 132 19.42 12.44 -1.45
CA ALA A 132 18.15 12.96 -0.95
C ALA A 132 17.94 12.63 0.53
N ALA A 133 16.89 13.21 1.11
CA ALA A 133 16.49 12.91 2.48
C ALA A 133 16.23 11.40 2.66
N PRO A 134 16.59 10.79 3.81
CA PRO A 134 16.44 9.36 4.02
C PRO A 134 15.02 8.84 3.77
N GLU A 135 14.00 9.61 4.13
CA GLU A 135 12.59 9.30 3.92
C GLU A 135 12.27 9.14 2.43
N THR A 136 12.80 10.04 1.60
CA THR A 136 12.66 9.97 0.14
C THR A 136 13.32 8.72 -0.41
N ILE A 137 14.52 8.36 0.04
CA ILE A 137 15.23 7.15 -0.43
C ILE A 137 14.50 5.88 0.02
N CYS A 138 13.97 5.86 1.25
CA CYS A 138 13.18 4.73 1.73
C CYS A 138 11.92 4.48 0.87
N VAL A 139 11.26 5.53 0.38
CA VAL A 139 10.07 5.41 -0.47
C VAL A 139 10.45 5.16 -1.94
N GLU A 140 11.26 6.04 -2.52
CA GLU A 140 11.55 6.04 -3.96
C GLU A 140 12.52 4.93 -4.37
N VAL A 141 13.37 4.45 -3.47
CA VAL A 141 14.35 3.39 -3.77
C VAL A 141 13.99 2.08 -3.11
N LEU A 142 13.93 2.03 -1.78
CA LEU A 142 13.73 0.77 -1.06
C LEU A 142 12.31 0.23 -1.25
N GLN A 143 11.27 1.02 -1.02
CA GLN A 143 9.88 0.56 -1.13
C GLN A 143 9.54 0.16 -2.58
N LYS A 144 9.92 0.97 -3.58
CA LYS A 144 9.74 0.61 -5.00
C LYS A 144 10.52 -0.65 -5.39
N GLY A 145 11.78 -0.76 -4.95
CA GLY A 145 12.60 -1.94 -5.18
C GLY A 145 11.99 -3.21 -4.58
N LEU A 146 11.51 -3.14 -3.33
CA LEU A 146 10.80 -4.24 -2.65
C LEU A 146 9.46 -4.58 -3.30
N ALA A 147 8.71 -3.59 -3.78
CA ALA A 147 7.48 -3.83 -4.52
C ALA A 147 7.75 -4.58 -5.84
N LYS A 148 8.83 -4.19 -6.56
CA LYS A 148 9.24 -4.91 -7.77
C LYS A 148 9.75 -6.31 -7.47
N LEU A 149 10.54 -6.48 -6.40
CA LEU A 149 10.99 -7.78 -5.90
C LEU A 149 9.80 -8.69 -5.63
N GLY A 150 8.79 -8.21 -4.90
CA GLY A 150 7.57 -8.95 -4.60
C GLY A 150 6.79 -9.36 -5.85
N GLN A 151 6.71 -8.48 -6.86
CA GLN A 151 6.10 -8.81 -8.15
C GLN A 151 6.85 -9.93 -8.88
N LEU A 152 8.19 -9.87 -8.90
CA LEU A 152 9.01 -10.88 -9.57
C LEU A 152 8.97 -12.23 -8.83
N TRP A 153 8.92 -12.21 -7.50
CA TRP A 153 8.67 -13.39 -6.68
C TRP A 153 7.30 -13.98 -6.96
N TYR A 154 6.23 -13.18 -6.92
CA TYR A 154 4.86 -13.59 -7.25
C TYR A 154 4.74 -14.25 -8.63
N ASN A 155 5.50 -13.75 -9.62
CA ASN A 155 5.55 -14.31 -10.97
C ASN A 155 6.40 -15.60 -11.08
N GLY A 156 6.86 -16.18 -9.97
CA GLY A 156 7.74 -17.36 -9.97
C GLY A 156 9.12 -17.10 -10.58
N SER A 157 9.50 -15.84 -10.81
CA SER A 157 10.77 -15.48 -11.46
C SER A 157 11.94 -15.37 -10.49
N LEU A 158 11.67 -15.34 -9.19
CA LEU A 158 12.67 -15.25 -8.12
C LEU A 158 12.48 -16.35 -7.09
N SER A 159 13.58 -16.73 -6.47
CA SER A 159 13.59 -17.62 -5.32
C SER A 159 13.20 -16.88 -4.04
N VAL A 160 12.68 -17.62 -3.05
CA VAL A 160 12.43 -17.10 -1.69
C VAL A 160 13.73 -16.58 -1.06
N GLN A 161 14.86 -17.22 -1.35
CA GLN A 161 16.18 -16.81 -0.84
C GLN A 161 16.59 -15.42 -1.33
N GLN A 162 16.28 -15.08 -2.60
CA GLN A 162 16.53 -13.74 -3.15
C GLN A 162 15.61 -12.69 -2.52
N GLU A 163 14.34 -13.04 -2.29
CA GLU A 163 13.40 -12.17 -1.59
C GLU A 163 13.91 -11.86 -0.17
N HIS A 164 14.21 -12.91 0.61
CA HIS A 164 14.70 -12.77 1.98
C HIS A 164 16.00 -11.97 2.06
N PHE A 165 16.95 -12.20 1.13
CA PHE A 165 18.21 -11.46 1.11
C PHE A 165 18.00 -9.97 0.85
N ALA A 166 17.20 -9.61 -0.16
CA ALA A 166 16.91 -8.22 -0.49
C ALA A 166 16.15 -7.50 0.64
N SER A 167 15.12 -8.15 1.19
CA SER A 167 14.33 -7.63 2.31
C SER A 167 15.19 -7.44 3.57
N ALA A 168 16.09 -8.37 3.88
CA ALA A 168 17.02 -8.26 5.00
C ALA A 168 17.97 -7.06 4.87
N ILE A 169 18.49 -6.77 3.67
CA ILE A 169 19.33 -5.58 3.43
C ILE A 169 18.53 -4.29 3.67
N ALA A 170 17.30 -4.21 3.14
CA ALA A 170 16.44 -3.04 3.32
C ALA A 170 16.10 -2.80 4.80
N LEU A 171 15.73 -3.85 5.54
CA LEU A 171 15.43 -3.80 6.97
C LEU A 171 16.67 -3.42 7.80
N ARG A 172 17.84 -3.97 7.50
CA ARG A 172 19.10 -3.62 8.18
C ARG A 172 19.42 -2.13 8.00
N ARG A 173 19.23 -1.59 6.79
CA ARG A 173 19.43 -0.17 6.52
C ARG A 173 18.47 0.70 7.32
N LEU A 174 17.19 0.35 7.35
CA LEU A 174 16.17 1.12 8.05
C LEU A 174 16.36 1.08 9.58
N ASN A 175 16.74 -0.07 10.13
CA ASN A 175 17.13 -0.18 11.54
C ASN A 175 18.36 0.69 11.88
N SER A 176 19.34 0.77 10.98
CA SER A 176 20.49 1.67 11.16
C SER A 176 20.07 3.15 11.17
N LEU A 177 19.09 3.53 10.35
CA LEU A 177 18.54 4.89 10.37
C LEU A 177 17.79 5.16 11.68
N LEU A 178 17.00 4.19 12.15
CA LEU A 178 16.23 4.28 13.39
C LEU A 178 17.13 4.45 14.62
N ALA A 179 18.27 3.77 14.65
CA ALA A 179 19.25 3.89 15.74
C ALA A 179 19.91 5.29 15.83
N GLY A 180 19.94 6.04 14.73
CA GLY A 180 20.49 7.39 14.66
C GLY A 180 19.50 8.52 14.97
N VAL A 181 18.25 8.20 15.33
CA VAL A 181 17.23 9.21 15.63
C VAL A 181 17.46 9.79 17.04
N VAL A 182 17.22 11.10 17.17
CA VAL A 182 17.34 11.81 18.46
C VAL A 182 16.26 11.36 19.46
N PRO A 183 16.49 11.55 20.78
CA PRO A 183 15.48 11.27 21.80
C PRO A 183 14.14 11.98 21.54
N PRO A 184 13.01 11.40 21.99
CA PRO A 184 11.69 11.98 21.78
C PRO A 184 11.57 13.34 22.48
N SER A 185 10.86 14.25 21.82
CA SER A 185 10.61 15.62 22.28
C SER A 185 9.12 15.91 22.53
N ARG A 186 8.24 14.96 22.19
CA ARG A 186 6.79 15.05 22.37
C ARG A 186 6.33 14.19 23.56
N PRO A 187 5.28 14.59 24.29
CA PRO A 187 4.70 13.78 25.35
C PRO A 187 3.89 12.61 24.78
N GLY A 188 3.81 11.52 25.52
CA GLY A 188 3.05 10.33 25.15
C GLY A 188 3.86 9.30 24.35
N ARG A 189 3.41 8.04 24.44
CA ARG A 189 4.04 6.90 23.74
C ARG A 189 3.13 6.35 22.67
N ILE A 190 3.73 5.84 21.61
CA ILE A 190 3.06 5.13 20.53
C ILE A 190 3.60 3.70 20.50
N ILE A 191 2.74 2.71 20.33
CA ILE A 191 3.18 1.35 19.98
C ILE A 191 3.06 1.16 18.48
N ALA A 192 4.09 0.59 17.85
CA ALA A 192 4.05 0.15 16.47
C ALA A 192 4.19 -1.38 16.43
N ALA A 193 3.15 -2.08 16.02
CA ALA A 193 3.13 -3.55 15.96
C ALA A 193 2.36 -4.05 14.72
N CYS A 194 2.91 -4.99 13.96
CA CYS A 194 2.13 -5.69 12.94
C CYS A 194 1.22 -6.72 13.62
N PRO A 195 -0.01 -6.93 13.10
CA PRO A 195 -0.93 -7.90 13.69
C PRO A 195 -0.40 -9.34 13.53
N PRO A 196 -1.02 -10.31 14.21
CA PRO A 196 -0.79 -11.72 13.91
C PRO A 196 -0.91 -12.00 12.41
N ALA A 197 -0.11 -12.92 11.93
CA ALA A 197 0.01 -13.31 10.52
C ALA A 197 0.54 -12.22 9.56
N GLU A 198 1.02 -11.08 10.07
CA GLU A 198 1.72 -10.08 9.25
C GLU A 198 3.23 -10.13 9.48
N ALA A 199 3.94 -10.74 8.54
CA ALA A 199 5.40 -10.84 8.53
C ALA A 199 6.09 -9.59 7.95
N HIS A 200 5.38 -8.75 7.18
CA HIS A 200 5.99 -7.65 6.44
C HIS A 200 6.03 -6.36 7.29
N ASP A 201 7.11 -6.18 8.04
CA ASP A 201 7.28 -5.04 8.94
C ASP A 201 7.98 -3.83 8.31
N PHE A 202 8.52 -3.91 7.09
CA PHE A 202 9.27 -2.80 6.45
C PHE A 202 8.48 -1.48 6.48
N SER A 203 7.21 -1.51 6.06
CA SER A 203 6.36 -0.31 6.01
C SER A 203 6.10 0.27 7.41
N LEU A 204 5.88 -0.59 8.40
CA LEU A 204 5.64 -0.16 9.78
C LEU A 204 6.92 0.33 10.46
N LEU A 205 8.06 -0.27 10.15
CA LEU A 205 9.36 0.19 10.59
C LEU A 205 9.69 1.56 9.98
N LEU A 206 9.28 1.82 8.73
CA LEU A 206 9.44 3.12 8.09
C LEU A 206 8.54 4.16 8.74
N VAL A 207 7.28 3.81 9.02
CA VAL A 207 6.38 4.65 9.82
C VAL A 207 6.99 4.96 11.20
N THR A 208 7.56 3.95 11.87
CA THR A 208 8.23 4.11 13.17
C THR A 208 9.38 5.12 13.06
N TYR A 209 10.22 5.00 12.03
CA TYR A 209 11.30 5.95 11.76
C TYR A 209 10.79 7.38 11.57
N LEU A 210 9.74 7.56 10.76
CA LEU A 210 9.12 8.87 10.50
C LEU A 210 8.53 9.50 11.77
N LEU A 211 7.85 8.70 12.58
CA LEU A 211 7.25 9.15 13.84
C LEU A 211 8.31 9.53 14.87
N ARG A 212 9.36 8.72 15.05
CA ARG A 212 10.48 9.06 15.94
C ARG A 212 11.20 10.32 15.49
N ARG A 213 11.42 10.51 14.18
CA ARG A 213 12.00 11.75 13.64
C ARG A 213 11.14 12.98 13.85
N SER A 214 9.82 12.77 13.93
CA SER A 214 8.87 13.81 14.28
C SER A 214 8.81 14.07 15.80
N GLY A 215 9.62 13.38 16.60
CA GLY A 215 9.76 13.59 18.04
C GLY A 215 8.87 12.72 18.93
N TRP A 216 8.12 11.77 18.36
CA TRP A 216 7.31 10.82 19.14
C TRP A 216 8.16 9.72 19.78
N ASP A 217 7.79 9.33 21.00
CA ASP A 217 8.32 8.11 21.62
C ASP A 217 7.55 6.90 21.06
N VAL A 218 8.23 6.07 20.26
CA VAL A 218 7.60 4.92 19.60
C VAL A 218 8.26 3.62 20.05
N VAL A 219 7.48 2.73 20.64
CA VAL A 219 7.87 1.36 20.98
C VAL A 219 7.52 0.45 19.79
N PHE A 220 8.53 -0.01 19.06
CA PHE A 220 8.36 -0.92 17.93
C PHE A 220 8.46 -2.37 18.39
N LEU A 221 7.40 -3.16 18.19
CA LEU A 221 7.30 -4.56 18.61
C LEU A 221 7.62 -5.56 17.49
N GLY A 222 7.72 -5.10 16.24
CA GLY A 222 8.05 -5.94 15.10
C GLY A 222 6.85 -6.55 14.37
N SER A 223 7.13 -7.59 13.60
CA SER A 223 6.17 -8.38 12.84
C SER A 223 5.46 -9.44 13.70
N ASN A 224 4.30 -9.91 13.24
CA ASN A 224 3.58 -11.06 13.78
C ASN A 224 3.40 -11.03 15.31
N VAL A 225 2.99 -9.88 15.86
CA VAL A 225 2.84 -9.71 17.30
C VAL A 225 1.57 -10.43 17.77
N PRO A 226 1.65 -11.42 18.67
CA PRO A 226 0.49 -12.17 19.13
C PRO A 226 -0.45 -11.28 19.97
N LEU A 227 -1.74 -11.61 19.94
CA LEU A 227 -2.75 -10.93 20.77
C LEU A 227 -2.63 -11.31 22.25
N GLN A 228 -2.06 -12.48 22.51
CA GLN A 228 -1.87 -12.98 23.86
C GLN A 228 -1.02 -11.98 24.65
N ASP A 229 -1.49 -11.64 25.86
CA ASP A 229 -0.79 -10.74 26.78
C ASP A 229 -0.61 -9.30 26.27
N LEU A 230 -1.37 -8.88 25.24
CA LEU A 230 -1.36 -7.50 24.76
C LEU A 230 -1.72 -6.50 25.87
N ASP A 231 -2.64 -6.87 26.77
CA ASP A 231 -3.05 -6.07 27.93
C ASP A 231 -1.87 -5.74 28.87
N ILE A 232 -0.95 -6.70 29.07
CA ILE A 232 0.24 -6.47 29.90
C ILE A 232 1.11 -5.41 29.24
N THR A 233 1.29 -5.47 27.92
CA THR A 233 2.04 -4.49 27.16
C THR A 233 1.37 -3.11 27.22
N MET A 234 0.04 -3.05 27.07
CA MET A 234 -0.73 -1.80 27.18
C MET A 234 -0.58 -1.16 28.56
N GLN A 235 -0.61 -1.96 29.64
CA GLN A 235 -0.42 -1.46 31.01
C GLN A 235 0.99 -0.89 31.23
N VAL A 236 2.03 -1.61 30.81
CA VAL A 236 3.44 -1.19 31.00
C VAL A 236 3.79 0.04 30.16
N VAL A 237 3.38 0.05 28.89
CA VAL A 237 3.73 1.13 27.97
C VAL A 237 2.82 2.35 28.17
N SER A 238 1.54 2.12 28.52
CA SER A 238 0.49 3.14 28.59
C SER A 238 0.47 4.04 27.34
N PRO A 239 0.29 3.47 26.13
CA PRO A 239 0.37 4.21 24.88
C PRO A 239 -0.82 5.15 24.70
N ALA A 240 -0.58 6.30 24.08
CA ALA A 240 -1.62 7.20 23.60
C ALA A 240 -2.21 6.75 22.26
N LEU A 241 -1.49 5.92 21.50
CA LEU A 241 -1.89 5.40 20.19
C LEU A 241 -1.18 4.07 19.90
N VAL A 242 -1.89 3.15 19.25
CA VAL A 242 -1.26 2.02 18.56
C VAL A 242 -1.30 2.26 17.05
N VAL A 243 -0.18 2.03 16.38
CA VAL A 243 -0.04 2.10 14.92
C VAL A 243 0.26 0.71 14.38
N SER A 244 -0.47 0.29 13.35
CA SER A 244 -0.31 -1.03 12.75
C SER A 244 -0.35 -0.98 11.23
N ALA A 245 0.13 -2.04 10.58
CA ALA A 245 0.08 -2.18 9.14
C ALA A 245 -0.34 -3.59 8.74
N ALA A 246 -1.11 -3.72 7.67
CA ALA A 246 -1.48 -4.99 7.06
C ALA A 246 -1.28 -4.96 5.53
N GLN A 247 -0.68 -6.02 4.99
CA GLN A 247 -0.45 -6.24 3.56
C GLN A 247 -1.41 -7.27 2.97
N THR A 248 -2.02 -8.10 3.81
CA THR A 248 -2.90 -9.21 3.39
C THR A 248 -4.28 -9.13 4.04
N LEU A 249 -5.26 -9.84 3.47
CA LEU A 249 -6.61 -9.95 4.03
C LEU A 249 -6.58 -10.57 5.44
N ASN A 250 -5.72 -11.57 5.65
CA ASN A 250 -5.58 -12.25 6.95
C ASN A 250 -5.00 -11.33 8.04
N ALA A 251 -3.99 -10.54 7.68
CA ALA A 251 -3.48 -9.51 8.56
C ALA A 251 -4.55 -8.45 8.90
N ALA A 252 -5.37 -8.05 7.92
CA ALA A 252 -6.45 -7.10 8.16
C ALA A 252 -7.55 -7.66 9.08
N ALA A 253 -7.93 -8.93 8.92
CA ALA A 253 -8.86 -9.59 9.84
C ALA A 253 -8.30 -9.67 11.26
N SER A 254 -7.02 -10.05 11.40
CA SER A 254 -6.33 -10.05 12.70
C SER A 254 -6.23 -8.66 13.32
N LEU A 255 -6.06 -7.63 12.49
CA LEU A 255 -6.03 -6.24 12.92
C LEU A 255 -7.37 -5.77 13.49
N GLN A 256 -8.51 -6.20 12.93
CA GLN A 256 -9.83 -5.87 13.51
C GLN A 256 -9.98 -6.45 14.93
N ILE A 257 -9.46 -7.66 15.17
CA ILE A 257 -9.49 -8.26 16.52
C ILE A 257 -8.64 -7.44 17.50
N ILE A 258 -7.47 -6.95 17.07
CA ILE A 258 -6.67 -6.00 17.87
C ILE A 258 -7.46 -4.73 18.13
N ALA A 259 -8.10 -4.18 17.10
CA ALA A 259 -8.83 -2.93 17.18
C ALA A 259 -9.94 -2.98 18.24
N GLU A 260 -10.69 -4.08 18.30
CA GLU A 260 -11.74 -4.30 19.31
C GLU A 260 -11.15 -4.39 20.72
N SER A 261 -10.04 -5.11 20.90
CA SER A 261 -9.35 -5.22 22.19
C SER A 261 -8.82 -3.87 22.68
N LEU A 262 -8.24 -3.06 21.79
CA LEU A 262 -7.75 -1.72 22.11
C LEU A 262 -8.90 -0.75 22.41
N ALA A 263 -10.01 -0.86 21.68
CA ALA A 263 -11.20 -0.04 21.90
C ALA A 263 -11.79 -0.26 23.30
N GLN A 264 -11.80 -1.51 23.80
CA GLN A 264 -12.24 -1.83 25.16
C GLN A 264 -11.34 -1.21 26.24
N GLN A 265 -10.06 -0.98 25.92
CA GLN A 265 -9.08 -0.33 26.80
C GLN A 265 -9.04 1.20 26.63
N GLY A 266 -9.86 1.76 25.72
CA GLY A 266 -9.87 3.20 25.44
C GLY A 266 -8.63 3.69 24.69
N VAL A 267 -7.86 2.81 24.06
CA VAL A 267 -6.66 3.16 23.28
C VAL A 267 -7.02 3.19 21.79
N PRO A 268 -6.79 4.30 21.07
CA PRO A 268 -7.07 4.34 19.64
C PRO A 268 -6.07 3.52 18.83
N LEU A 269 -6.56 2.91 17.76
CA LEU A 269 -5.77 2.28 16.70
C LEU A 269 -5.70 3.20 15.48
N ALA A 270 -4.51 3.39 14.92
CA ALA A 270 -4.33 3.90 13.57
C ALA A 270 -3.66 2.84 12.70
N TYR A 271 -4.04 2.75 11.43
CA TYR A 271 -3.60 1.67 10.56
C TYR A 271 -3.38 2.09 9.11
N GLY A 272 -2.59 1.29 8.40
CA GLY A 272 -2.38 1.41 6.95
C GLY A 272 -1.85 0.11 6.37
N GLY A 273 -1.29 0.18 5.16
CA GLY A 273 -0.71 -0.97 4.46
C GLY A 273 -1.41 -1.30 3.14
N GLY A 274 -0.79 -2.15 2.34
CA GLY A 274 -1.14 -2.35 0.93
C GLY A 274 -2.55 -2.90 0.72
N ILE A 275 -3.05 -3.72 1.64
CA ILE A 275 -4.39 -4.33 1.51
C ILE A 275 -5.51 -3.27 1.49
N PHE A 276 -5.33 -2.15 2.20
CA PHE A 276 -6.30 -1.05 2.23
C PHE A 276 -6.23 -0.16 0.98
N VAL A 277 -5.15 -0.27 0.18
CA VAL A 277 -5.02 0.42 -1.10
C VAL A 277 -5.64 -0.43 -2.21
N THR A 278 -5.39 -1.73 -2.21
CA THR A 278 -5.94 -2.67 -3.20
C THR A 278 -7.41 -2.99 -2.96
N THR A 279 -7.84 -2.94 -1.69
CA THR A 279 -9.19 -3.29 -1.24
C THR A 279 -9.70 -2.24 -0.22
N PRO A 280 -9.97 -0.99 -0.67
CA PRO A 280 -10.37 0.11 0.21
C PRO A 280 -11.61 -0.17 1.06
N GLU A 281 -12.51 -1.02 0.58
CA GLU A 281 -13.73 -1.44 1.26
C GLU A 281 -13.47 -2.07 2.64
N ILE A 282 -12.30 -2.69 2.87
CA ILE A 282 -11.93 -3.26 4.18
C ILE A 282 -11.82 -2.17 5.25
N THR A 283 -11.53 -0.92 4.89
CA THR A 283 -11.40 0.17 5.86
C THR A 283 -12.68 0.39 6.68
N HIS A 284 -13.85 0.01 6.16
CA HIS A 284 -15.11 0.08 6.90
C HIS A 284 -15.28 -1.02 7.96
N SER A 285 -14.53 -2.12 7.82
CA SER A 285 -14.57 -3.27 8.73
C SER A 285 -13.53 -3.19 9.85
N ILE A 286 -12.67 -2.15 9.87
CA ILE A 286 -11.65 -1.96 10.90
C ILE A 286 -12.05 -0.81 11.84
N SER A 287 -12.02 -1.05 13.15
CA SER A 287 -12.19 0.02 14.14
C SER A 287 -10.89 0.82 14.26
N GLY A 288 -10.93 2.13 14.10
CA GLY A 288 -9.75 2.99 14.18
C GLY A 288 -9.58 3.92 12.99
N TYR A 289 -8.38 4.48 12.86
CA TYR A 289 -8.08 5.54 11.89
C TYR A 289 -7.21 5.03 10.75
N TYR A 290 -7.76 5.00 9.54
CA TYR A 290 -6.96 4.77 8.34
C TYR A 290 -6.04 5.97 8.07
N LEU A 291 -4.74 5.73 7.97
CA LEU A 291 -3.70 6.75 7.81
C LEU A 291 -3.50 7.20 6.35
N GLY A 292 -4.20 6.58 5.39
CA GLY A 292 -4.08 6.86 3.96
C GLY A 292 -3.00 6.05 3.25
N SER A 293 -2.84 6.30 1.95
CA SER A 293 -1.88 5.60 1.07
C SER A 293 -0.48 6.21 1.05
N GLU A 294 -0.34 7.46 1.51
CA GLU A 294 0.90 8.24 1.43
C GLU A 294 1.71 8.15 2.74
N ILE A 295 2.70 7.26 2.78
CA ILE A 295 3.47 6.98 4.01
C ILE A 295 4.18 8.22 4.59
N LEU A 296 4.60 9.15 3.74
CA LEU A 296 5.24 10.40 4.17
C LEU A 296 4.29 11.36 4.89
N GLN A 297 2.97 11.18 4.74
CA GLN A 297 1.96 11.99 5.40
C GLN A 297 1.60 11.46 6.80
N VAL A 298 2.03 10.25 7.15
CA VAL A 298 1.68 9.58 8.41
C VAL A 298 1.99 10.43 9.65
N PRO A 299 3.15 11.10 9.78
CA PRO A 299 3.40 11.95 10.95
C PRO A 299 2.38 13.07 11.12
N GLN A 300 1.96 13.70 10.02
CA GLN A 300 0.97 14.78 10.06
C GLN A 300 -0.41 14.25 10.46
N GLN A 301 -0.77 13.04 10.00
CA GLN A 301 -2.03 12.40 10.38
C GLN A 301 -2.02 12.01 11.86
N VAL A 302 -0.95 11.39 12.36
CA VAL A 302 -0.79 11.05 13.78
C VAL A 302 -0.83 12.30 14.66
N ASP A 303 -0.21 13.40 14.23
CA ASP A 303 -0.26 14.67 14.95
C ASP A 303 -1.67 15.24 15.06
N ARG A 304 -2.48 15.12 14.01
CA ARG A 304 -3.89 15.54 14.03
C ARG A 304 -4.70 14.66 14.98
N LEU A 305 -4.51 13.35 14.89
CA LEU A 305 -5.21 12.37 15.73
C LEU A 305 -4.95 12.57 17.22
N LEU A 306 -3.70 12.83 17.61
CA LEU A 306 -3.32 12.99 19.03
C LEU A 306 -3.61 14.40 19.58
N LYS A 307 -3.83 15.41 18.71
CA LYS A 307 -4.22 16.77 19.14
C LYS A 307 -5.73 16.91 19.38
N VAL A 308 -6.53 16.23 18.58
CA VAL A 308 -7.99 16.21 18.74
C VAL A 308 -8.31 15.10 19.74
N SER A 309 -9.03 15.39 20.83
CA SER A 309 -9.55 14.34 21.71
C SER A 309 -10.32 13.32 20.87
N THR A 310 -9.71 12.17 20.62
CA THR A 310 -10.12 11.29 19.51
C THR A 310 -11.11 10.25 20.01
N GLN A 311 -12.35 10.37 19.57
CA GLN A 311 -13.36 9.34 19.78
C GLN A 311 -13.02 8.13 18.91
N ILE A 312 -12.83 6.97 19.54
CA ILE A 312 -12.53 5.71 18.84
C ILE A 312 -13.61 5.43 17.80
N LEU A 313 -13.19 5.31 16.54
CA LEU A 313 -14.09 5.00 15.43
C LEU A 313 -14.44 3.51 15.46
N SER A 314 -15.73 3.19 15.47
CA SER A 314 -16.22 1.82 15.42
C SER A 314 -16.29 1.30 13.99
N ALA A 315 -15.87 0.05 13.79
CA ALA A 315 -16.15 -0.70 12.56
C ALA A 315 -17.66 -0.83 12.29
N GLN A 316 -18.02 -1.12 11.05
CA GLN A 316 -19.37 -1.56 10.73
C GLN A 316 -19.68 -2.89 11.44
N PRO A 317 -20.87 -3.02 12.05
CA PRO A 317 -21.24 -4.24 12.75
C PRO A 317 -21.38 -5.40 11.78
N ILE A 318 -20.76 -6.52 12.13
CA ILE A 318 -20.88 -7.77 11.39
C ILE A 318 -22.30 -8.31 11.60
N SER A 319 -22.92 -8.85 10.54
CA SER A 319 -24.27 -9.41 10.67
C SER A 319 -24.28 -10.64 11.59
N THR A 320 -25.45 -10.95 12.17
CA THR A 320 -25.63 -12.16 12.98
C THR A 320 -25.36 -13.44 12.19
N GLU A 321 -25.60 -13.42 10.87
CA GLU A 321 -25.30 -14.53 9.97
C GLU A 321 -23.79 -14.75 9.88
N TYR A 322 -23.00 -13.72 9.54
CA TYR A 322 -21.54 -13.82 9.46
C TYR A 322 -20.91 -14.20 10.80
N SER A 323 -21.39 -13.60 11.90
CA SER A 323 -20.92 -13.91 13.26
C SER A 323 -21.12 -15.38 13.63
N ARG A 324 -22.26 -15.97 13.23
CA ARG A 324 -22.54 -17.40 13.44
C ARG A 324 -21.65 -18.28 12.55
N VAL A 325 -21.55 -17.95 11.26
CA VAL A 325 -20.80 -18.76 10.29
C VAL A 325 -19.29 -18.76 10.61
N VAL A 326 -18.71 -17.63 11.00
CA VAL A 326 -17.27 -17.56 11.34
C VAL A 326 -16.95 -18.43 12.57
N GLN A 327 -17.82 -18.45 13.58
CA GLN A 327 -17.63 -19.29 14.77
C GLN A 327 -17.67 -20.77 14.40
N LEU A 328 -18.71 -21.20 13.69
CA LEU A 328 -18.85 -22.59 13.24
C LEU A 328 -17.69 -23.02 12.33
N TYR A 329 -17.25 -22.12 11.44
CA TYR A 329 -16.11 -22.37 10.58
C TYR A 329 -14.82 -22.57 11.39
N LYS A 330 -14.51 -21.69 12.36
CA LYS A 330 -13.34 -21.82 13.23
C LYS A 330 -13.35 -23.15 14.01
N GLU A 331 -14.50 -23.54 14.55
CA GLU A 331 -14.67 -24.81 15.28
C GLU A 331 -14.43 -26.04 14.39
N LYS A 332 -14.78 -25.97 13.10
CA LYS A 332 -14.65 -27.07 12.14
C LYS A 332 -13.43 -26.98 11.22
N LYS A 333 -12.64 -25.89 11.29
CA LYS A 333 -11.52 -25.61 10.37
C LYS A 333 -10.54 -26.78 10.26
N ALA A 334 -10.08 -27.31 11.39
CA ALA A 334 -9.13 -28.43 11.40
C ALA A 334 -9.70 -29.69 10.71
N GLN A 335 -10.99 -29.98 10.93
CA GLN A 335 -11.68 -31.07 10.25
C GLN A 335 -11.79 -30.82 8.74
N ILE A 336 -12.15 -29.59 8.34
CA ILE A 336 -12.29 -29.21 6.94
C ILE A 336 -10.95 -29.34 6.20
N VAL A 337 -9.89 -28.71 6.73
CA VAL A 337 -8.54 -28.75 6.15
C VAL A 337 -8.02 -30.20 6.06
N SER A 338 -8.28 -31.03 7.06
CA SER A 338 -7.89 -32.44 7.04
C SER A 338 -8.60 -33.24 5.93
N ILE A 339 -9.89 -33.01 5.71
CA ILE A 339 -10.66 -33.69 4.65
C ILE A 339 -10.15 -33.23 3.29
N VAL A 340 -10.00 -31.93 3.07
CA VAL A 340 -9.48 -31.36 1.82
C VAL A 340 -8.11 -31.93 1.48
N ASN A 341 -7.18 -31.97 2.45
CA ASN A 341 -5.86 -32.56 2.25
C ASN A 341 -5.89 -34.06 1.92
N THR A 342 -6.88 -34.79 2.43
CA THR A 342 -7.06 -36.21 2.13
C THR A 342 -7.59 -36.41 0.71
N ASP A 343 -8.58 -35.62 0.32
CA ASP A 343 -9.23 -35.70 -0.99
C ASP A 343 -8.28 -35.20 -2.11
N LEU A 344 -7.42 -34.21 -1.81
CA LEU A 344 -6.40 -33.69 -2.73
C LEU A 344 -5.13 -34.52 -2.84
N ARG A 345 -4.98 -35.61 -2.07
CA ARG A 345 -3.75 -36.42 -1.98
C ARG A 345 -3.49 -37.18 -3.29
N ILE A 346 -3.13 -36.45 -4.32
CA ILE A 346 -2.79 -36.91 -5.67
C ILE A 346 -1.30 -37.20 -5.68
N ARG A 347 -0.90 -38.35 -6.23
CA ARG A 347 0.45 -38.92 -6.10
C ARG A 347 1.60 -38.12 -6.76
N GLN A 348 1.38 -36.90 -7.23
CA GLN A 348 2.34 -36.12 -8.03
C GLN A 348 2.48 -34.63 -7.63
N LEU A 349 1.74 -34.13 -6.63
CA LEU A 349 1.86 -32.72 -6.20
C LEU A 349 2.92 -32.59 -5.09
N ASP A 350 3.69 -31.49 -5.13
CA ASP A 350 4.59 -31.12 -4.04
C ASP A 350 3.78 -30.94 -2.74
N PRO A 351 4.10 -31.66 -1.64
CA PRO A 351 3.40 -31.56 -0.37
C PRO A 351 3.35 -30.13 0.19
N PHE A 352 4.41 -29.34 -0.01
CA PHE A 352 4.48 -27.96 0.48
C PHE A 352 3.51 -27.05 -0.28
N LEU A 353 3.43 -27.20 -1.61
CA LEU A 353 2.47 -26.44 -2.42
C LEU A 353 1.02 -26.83 -2.10
N GLN A 354 0.77 -28.11 -1.83
CA GLN A 354 -0.56 -28.56 -1.40
C GLN A 354 -0.96 -27.92 -0.06
N GLU A 355 -0.07 -27.99 0.93
CA GLU A 355 -0.32 -27.43 2.26
C GLU A 355 -0.56 -25.92 2.19
N ALA A 356 0.28 -25.19 1.44
CA ALA A 356 0.11 -23.76 1.20
C ALA A 356 -1.25 -23.44 0.56
N ALA A 357 -1.64 -24.16 -0.51
CA ALA A 357 -2.91 -23.92 -1.20
C ALA A 357 -4.13 -24.09 -0.29
N VAL A 358 -4.15 -25.15 0.51
CA VAL A 358 -5.28 -25.45 1.42
C VAL A 358 -5.32 -24.47 2.59
N GLU A 359 -4.17 -24.22 3.22
CA GLU A 359 -4.10 -23.36 4.39
C GLU A 359 -4.36 -21.89 4.04
N ASP A 360 -3.82 -21.38 2.92
CA ASP A 360 -4.01 -19.99 2.52
C ASP A 360 -5.44 -19.71 2.09
N LEU A 361 -6.09 -20.64 1.37
CA LEU A 361 -7.52 -20.54 1.09
C LEU A 361 -8.35 -20.59 2.37
N SER A 362 -8.00 -21.47 3.32
CA SER A 362 -8.70 -21.55 4.61
C SER A 362 -8.60 -20.25 5.40
N LYS A 363 -7.39 -19.69 5.50
CA LYS A 363 -7.15 -18.38 6.14
C LYS A 363 -7.91 -17.27 5.44
N ALA A 364 -7.91 -17.22 4.11
CA ALA A 364 -8.64 -16.21 3.35
C ALA A 364 -10.14 -16.26 3.66
N ILE A 365 -10.75 -17.46 3.64
CA ILE A 365 -12.18 -17.65 3.98
C ILE A 365 -12.47 -17.17 5.40
N GLU A 366 -11.67 -17.59 6.37
CA GLU A 366 -11.82 -17.17 7.76
C GLU A 366 -11.73 -15.64 7.90
N SER A 367 -10.84 -15.01 7.16
CA SER A 367 -10.59 -13.58 7.19
C SER A 367 -11.76 -12.78 6.61
N ALA A 368 -12.27 -13.20 5.45
CA ALA A 368 -13.43 -12.59 4.81
C ALA A 368 -14.68 -12.69 5.69
N LEU A 369 -14.90 -13.86 6.32
CA LEU A 369 -15.99 -14.05 7.28
C LEU A 369 -15.82 -13.18 8.53
N THR A 370 -14.59 -13.07 9.05
CA THR A 370 -14.27 -12.22 10.21
C THR A 370 -14.52 -10.74 9.92
N LEU A 371 -14.26 -10.29 8.69
CA LEU A 371 -14.51 -8.90 8.26
C LEU A 371 -15.95 -8.65 7.81
N GLY A 372 -16.81 -9.69 7.83
CA GLY A 372 -18.24 -9.58 7.55
C GLY A 372 -18.62 -9.48 6.07
N ASP A 373 -17.71 -9.81 5.15
CA ASP A 373 -17.98 -9.76 3.71
C ASP A 373 -17.21 -10.86 2.96
N ILE A 374 -17.95 -11.86 2.48
CA ILE A 374 -17.40 -12.99 1.72
C ILE A 374 -16.84 -12.56 0.35
N ASN A 375 -17.28 -11.41 -0.19
CA ASN A 375 -16.82 -10.93 -1.50
C ASN A 375 -15.40 -10.36 -1.46
N LEU A 376 -14.86 -10.08 -0.27
CA LEU A 376 -13.44 -9.76 -0.08
C LEU A 376 -12.51 -10.89 -0.56
N LEU A 377 -13.06 -12.12 -0.69
CA LEU A 377 -12.35 -13.23 -1.28
C LEU A 377 -12.05 -13.04 -2.76
N ASP A 378 -12.87 -12.32 -3.54
CA ASP A 378 -12.74 -12.33 -5.01
C ASP A 378 -11.33 -11.85 -5.45
N LYS A 379 -10.87 -10.69 -4.94
CA LYS A 379 -9.51 -10.20 -5.20
C LYS A 379 -8.43 -11.09 -4.59
N THR A 380 -8.69 -11.65 -3.41
CA THR A 380 -7.73 -12.47 -2.67
C THR A 380 -7.52 -13.82 -3.36
N SER A 381 -8.59 -14.43 -3.89
CA SER A 381 -8.54 -15.68 -4.63
C SER A 381 -7.88 -15.50 -5.98
N ASP A 382 -8.14 -14.40 -6.70
CA ASP A 382 -7.44 -14.12 -7.96
C ASP A 382 -5.92 -14.08 -7.74
N TRP A 383 -5.49 -13.39 -6.68
CA TRP A 383 -4.09 -13.31 -6.30
C TRP A 383 -3.54 -14.67 -5.84
N LEU A 384 -4.24 -15.40 -4.95
CA LEU A 384 -3.80 -16.71 -4.47
C LEU A 384 -3.69 -17.73 -5.61
N ASN A 385 -4.65 -17.75 -6.51
CA ASN A 385 -4.66 -18.64 -7.67
C ASN A 385 -3.48 -18.35 -8.59
N GLY A 386 -3.24 -17.07 -8.88
CA GLY A 386 -2.08 -16.66 -9.66
C GLY A 386 -0.76 -17.02 -8.98
N LEU A 387 -0.64 -16.82 -7.67
CA LEU A 387 0.54 -17.24 -6.89
C LEU A 387 0.77 -18.75 -7.01
N LEU A 388 -0.26 -19.56 -6.74
CA LEU A 388 -0.17 -21.00 -6.83
C LEU A 388 0.29 -21.44 -8.23
N ILE A 389 -0.34 -20.92 -9.28
CA ILE A 389 -0.02 -21.27 -10.67
C ILE A 389 1.41 -20.87 -11.04
N ASN A 390 1.83 -19.65 -10.69
CA ASN A 390 3.17 -19.15 -10.97
C ASN A 390 4.26 -19.97 -10.26
N HIS A 391 3.92 -20.61 -9.14
CA HIS A 391 4.80 -21.50 -8.39
C HIS A 391 4.61 -22.99 -8.72
N GLY A 392 3.92 -23.31 -9.83
CA GLY A 392 3.85 -24.67 -10.38
C GLY A 392 2.66 -25.48 -9.92
N PHE A 393 1.68 -24.89 -9.24
CA PHE A 393 0.41 -25.55 -8.95
C PHE A 393 -0.41 -25.70 -10.25
N PRO A 394 -0.77 -26.92 -10.67
CA PRO A 394 -1.48 -27.12 -11.93
C PRO A 394 -2.86 -26.49 -11.91
N LEU A 395 -3.23 -25.77 -12.97
CA LEU A 395 -4.56 -25.17 -13.14
C LEU A 395 -5.69 -26.21 -13.00
N THR A 396 -5.46 -27.43 -13.49
CA THR A 396 -6.42 -28.55 -13.37
C THR A 396 -6.69 -28.99 -11.94
N LEU A 397 -5.75 -28.74 -11.01
CA LEU A 397 -5.91 -29.04 -9.59
C LEU A 397 -6.61 -27.91 -8.83
N LEU A 398 -6.67 -26.71 -9.40
CA LEU A 398 -7.32 -25.56 -8.75
C LEU A 398 -8.84 -25.80 -8.60
N GLN A 399 -9.47 -26.31 -9.66
CA GLN A 399 -10.86 -26.72 -9.61
C GLN A 399 -11.09 -27.88 -8.63
N GLN A 400 -10.14 -28.80 -8.52
CA GLN A 400 -10.20 -29.91 -7.58
C GLN A 400 -10.08 -29.42 -6.14
N LEU A 401 -9.24 -28.41 -5.87
CA LEU A 401 -9.13 -27.75 -4.57
C LEU A 401 -10.48 -27.15 -4.16
N TYR A 402 -11.11 -26.35 -5.02
CA TYR A 402 -12.42 -25.74 -4.72
C TYR A 402 -13.52 -26.78 -4.56
N THR A 403 -13.53 -27.82 -5.39
CA THR A 403 -14.49 -28.93 -5.30
C THR A 403 -14.32 -29.70 -3.98
N ALA A 404 -13.08 -30.03 -3.61
CA ALA A 404 -12.78 -30.69 -2.34
C ALA A 404 -13.19 -29.82 -1.15
N TYR A 405 -12.94 -28.51 -1.22
CA TYR A 405 -13.37 -27.55 -0.19
C TYR A 405 -14.89 -27.50 -0.05
N GLN A 406 -15.62 -27.46 -1.17
CA GLN A 406 -17.08 -27.46 -1.20
C GLN A 406 -17.65 -28.74 -0.57
N GLN A 407 -17.15 -29.91 -0.97
CA GLN A 407 -17.59 -31.20 -0.41
C GLN A 407 -17.27 -31.31 1.09
N SER A 408 -16.10 -30.83 1.50
CA SER A 408 -15.71 -30.82 2.90
C SER A 408 -16.63 -29.93 3.74
N LEU A 409 -16.99 -28.74 3.23
CA LEU A 409 -17.93 -27.84 3.89
C LEU A 409 -19.34 -28.47 4.02
N GLN A 410 -19.84 -29.11 2.97
CA GLN A 410 -21.14 -29.80 3.01
C GLN A 410 -21.18 -30.92 4.05
N ARG A 411 -20.05 -31.63 4.25
CA ARG A 411 -19.93 -32.69 5.26
C ARG A 411 -19.76 -32.13 6.68
N ALA A 412 -18.94 -31.10 6.86
CA ALA A 412 -18.59 -30.57 8.18
C ALA A 412 -19.62 -29.58 8.75
N LEU A 413 -20.33 -28.84 7.87
CA LEU A 413 -21.24 -27.75 8.20
C LEU A 413 -22.53 -27.81 7.35
N PRO A 414 -23.33 -28.89 7.45
CA PRO A 414 -24.52 -29.08 6.61
C PRO A 414 -25.57 -27.98 6.86
N GLY A 415 -25.91 -27.22 5.81
CA GLY A 415 -26.91 -26.14 5.87
C GLY A 415 -26.43 -24.83 6.51
N GLU A 416 -25.22 -24.81 7.08
CA GLU A 416 -24.68 -23.65 7.80
C GLU A 416 -23.61 -22.89 6.99
N ALA A 417 -23.03 -23.50 5.96
CA ALA A 417 -21.95 -22.91 5.15
C ALA A 417 -22.45 -22.17 3.89
N THR A 418 -23.71 -21.72 3.84
CA THR A 418 -24.35 -21.17 2.63
C THR A 418 -23.58 -20.03 1.99
N LEU A 419 -23.04 -19.08 2.78
CA LEU A 419 -22.23 -17.97 2.28
C LEU A 419 -20.98 -18.44 1.52
N ILE A 420 -20.27 -19.41 2.10
CA ILE A 420 -19.02 -19.95 1.55
C ILE A 420 -19.32 -20.81 0.32
N LEU A 421 -20.37 -21.65 0.40
CA LEU A 421 -20.78 -22.52 -0.71
C LEU A 421 -21.23 -21.71 -1.92
N ALA A 422 -22.03 -20.65 -1.71
CA ALA A 422 -22.46 -19.76 -2.79
C ALA A 422 -21.27 -19.06 -3.47
N TRP A 423 -20.26 -18.66 -2.70
CA TRP A 423 -19.02 -18.11 -3.24
C TRP A 423 -18.23 -19.16 -4.05
N LEU A 424 -18.00 -20.37 -3.50
CA LEU A 424 -17.31 -21.46 -4.21
C LEU A 424 -18.02 -21.84 -5.52
N GLU A 425 -19.35 -21.88 -5.53
CA GLU A 425 -20.16 -22.14 -6.74
C GLU A 425 -20.00 -21.05 -7.80
N ARG A 426 -19.74 -19.79 -7.42
CA ARG A 426 -19.41 -18.74 -8.40
C ARG A 426 -18.03 -18.98 -9.00
N GLN A 427 -17.03 -19.32 -8.18
CA GLN A 427 -15.67 -19.58 -8.63
C GLN A 427 -15.63 -20.76 -9.62
N LEU A 428 -16.27 -21.87 -9.27
CA LEU A 428 -16.34 -23.06 -10.14
C LEU A 428 -17.04 -22.78 -11.49
N ARG A 429 -18.05 -21.90 -11.52
CA ARG A 429 -18.75 -21.52 -12.78
C ARG A 429 -17.94 -20.57 -13.65
N HIS A 430 -17.12 -19.70 -13.06
CA HIS A 430 -16.33 -18.71 -13.78
C HIS A 430 -15.19 -19.38 -14.57
N ASP A 431 -14.55 -20.40 -13.99
CA ASP A 431 -13.45 -21.12 -14.63
C ASP A 431 -13.90 -22.06 -15.77
N ASP A 432 -15.13 -22.58 -15.71
CA ASP A 432 -15.74 -23.38 -16.79
C ASP A 432 -15.93 -22.58 -18.09
N LEU A 433 -16.03 -21.25 -18.00
CA LEU A 433 -16.13 -20.34 -19.14
C LEU A 433 -14.77 -19.89 -19.68
N ALA A 434 -13.74 -19.83 -18.83
CA ALA A 434 -12.38 -19.47 -19.24
C ALA A 434 -11.59 -20.67 -19.85
N SER A 435 -12.06 -21.90 -19.60
CA SER A 435 -11.47 -23.15 -20.09
C SER A 435 -12.06 -23.63 -21.43
N ARG A 436 -13.00 -22.89 -22.03
CA ARG A 436 -13.57 -23.10 -23.37
C ARG A 436 -13.06 -22.03 -24.33
#